data_AF-A0A3D5BI01-F1
#
_entry.id   AF-A0A3D5BI01-F1
#
_cell.length_a   1.000
_cell.length_b   1.000
_cell.length_c   1.000
_cell.angle_alpha   90.00
_cell.angle_beta   90.00
_cell.angle_gamma   90.00
#
_symmetry.space_group_name_H-M   'P 1'
#
loop_
_entity.id
_entity.type
_entity.pdbx_description
1 polymer ?
#
loop_
_entity_poly.entity_id
_entity_poly.type
_entity_poly.pdbx_seq_one_letter_code
_entity_poly.pdbx_strand_id
1 'polypeptide(L)'
;MNVTNGGNIPSATILNGYLTNFNSAQSINGVIAGDIFNTKFGGINQSFRDIHDALASVGQQQNFQFIVDQNVAALPAVTGYDPVTKTFTLARALHDGSLAFNVPEPTSIAILGLGLLGLGLSRRKQA
;
A
#
# COMPACT_ATOMS: atom_id res chain seq x y z
N MET A 1 -12.26 -1.56 2.84
CA MET A 1 -11.34 -0.97 3.83
C MET A 1 -12.16 -0.15 4.80
N ASN A 2 -12.00 -0.41 6.11
CA ASN A 2 -12.57 0.43 7.15
C ASN A 2 -11.55 1.52 7.52
N VAL A 3 -11.82 2.77 7.13
CA VAL A 3 -10.92 3.91 7.35
C VAL A 3 -11.04 4.38 8.79
N THR A 4 -9.90 4.45 9.50
CA THR A 4 -9.85 4.83 10.92
C THR A 4 -9.15 6.16 11.15
N ASN A 5 -8.29 6.58 10.21
CA ASN A 5 -7.63 7.87 10.26
C ASN A 5 -7.24 8.31 8.84
N GLY A 6 -7.02 9.60 8.65
CA GLY A 6 -6.60 10.13 7.36
C GLY A 6 -6.45 11.63 7.39
N GLY A 7 -5.95 12.17 6.29
CA GLY A 7 -5.75 13.61 6.16
C GLY A 7 -5.39 14.00 4.75
N ASN A 8 -5.66 15.25 4.41
CA ASN A 8 -5.22 15.84 3.16
C ASN A 8 -3.80 16.38 3.37
N ILE A 9 -2.89 15.95 2.50
CA ILE A 9 -1.62 16.63 2.26
C ILE A 9 -1.76 17.46 0.96
N PRO A 10 -0.87 18.42 0.69
CA PRO A 10 -1.01 19.31 -0.47
C PRO A 10 -1.19 18.61 -1.83
N SER A 11 -0.70 17.38 -1.99
CA SER A 11 -0.76 16.61 -3.24
C SER A 11 -1.72 15.42 -3.22
N ALA A 12 -2.20 14.98 -2.04
CA ALA A 12 -2.92 13.72 -1.92
C ALA A 12 -3.82 13.68 -0.69
N THR A 13 -4.79 12.77 -0.71
CA THR A 13 -5.51 12.35 0.49
C THR A 13 -4.94 11.01 0.95
N ILE A 14 -4.42 10.98 2.18
CA ILE A 14 -3.96 9.75 2.82
C ILE A 14 -5.11 9.17 3.62
N LEU A 15 -5.49 7.92 3.33
CA LEU A 15 -6.48 7.15 4.07
C LEU A 15 -5.77 5.97 4.74
N ASN A 16 -5.88 5.87 6.06
CA ASN A 16 -5.34 4.76 6.84
C ASN A 16 -6.49 3.98 7.47
N GLY A 17 -6.32 2.68 7.60
CA GLY A 17 -7.36 1.83 8.12
C GLY A 17 -7.10 0.35 7.92
N TYR A 18 -8.08 -0.45 8.25
CA TYR A 18 -7.94 -1.90 8.24
C TYR A 18 -8.71 -2.49 7.06
N LEU A 19 -8.16 -3.54 6.44
CA LEU A 19 -8.97 -4.37 5.57
C LEU A 19 -9.92 -5.21 6.42
N THR A 20 -11.20 -5.11 6.08
CA THR A 20 -12.30 -5.80 6.75
C THR A 20 -13.26 -6.29 5.67
N ASN A 21 -14.10 -7.27 6.01
CA ASN A 21 -15.12 -7.84 5.13
C ASN A 21 -14.53 -8.54 3.88
N PHE A 22 -13.80 -9.62 4.12
CA PHE A 22 -13.31 -10.50 3.06
C PHE A 22 -14.44 -11.39 2.55
N ASN A 23 -14.62 -11.46 1.22
CA ASN A 23 -15.61 -12.34 0.63
C ASN A 23 -15.11 -13.79 0.66
N SER A 24 -15.76 -14.60 1.50
CA SER A 24 -15.44 -16.02 1.69
C SER A 24 -16.37 -16.97 0.92
N ALA A 25 -17.44 -16.45 0.32
CA ALA A 25 -18.49 -17.26 -0.30
C ALA A 25 -18.38 -17.33 -1.83
N GLN A 26 -17.81 -16.30 -2.46
CA GLN A 26 -17.70 -16.22 -3.91
C GLN A 26 -16.28 -16.51 -4.36
N SER A 27 -16.15 -17.11 -5.55
CA SER A 27 -14.87 -17.33 -6.21
C SER A 27 -14.78 -16.51 -7.50
N ILE A 28 -13.56 -16.11 -7.84
CA ILE A 28 -13.20 -15.52 -9.12
C ILE A 28 -12.24 -16.49 -9.78
N ASN A 29 -12.64 -17.06 -10.91
CA ASN A 29 -11.85 -18.06 -11.64
C ASN A 29 -11.42 -19.25 -10.76
N GLY A 30 -12.29 -19.70 -9.85
CA GLY A 30 -12.04 -20.85 -8.96
C GLY A 30 -11.22 -20.54 -7.70
N VAL A 31 -10.74 -19.30 -7.52
CA VAL A 31 -10.07 -18.84 -6.30
C VAL A 31 -11.07 -18.07 -5.44
N ILE A 32 -11.17 -18.34 -4.13
CA ILE A 32 -12.05 -17.59 -3.24
C ILE A 32 -11.66 -16.11 -3.30
N ALA A 33 -12.64 -15.20 -3.39
CA ALA A 33 -12.38 -13.79 -3.63
C ALA A 33 -11.48 -13.13 -2.57
N GLY A 34 -11.54 -13.56 -1.31
CA GLY A 34 -10.62 -13.11 -0.25
C GLY A 34 -9.15 -13.55 -0.43
N ASP A 35 -8.86 -14.52 -1.29
CA ASP A 35 -7.53 -15.12 -1.48
C ASP A 35 -6.82 -14.64 -2.75
N ILE A 36 -7.41 -13.69 -3.48
CA ILE A 36 -6.86 -13.24 -4.77
C ILE A 36 -5.56 -12.45 -4.57
N PHE A 37 -5.48 -11.69 -3.48
CA PHE A 37 -4.35 -10.80 -3.22
C PHE A 37 -3.45 -11.40 -2.15
N ASN A 38 -2.23 -11.73 -2.57
CA ASN A 38 -1.22 -12.33 -1.72
C ASN A 38 -0.09 -11.35 -1.45
N THR A 39 0.48 -11.42 -0.26
CA THR A 39 1.67 -10.68 0.14
C THR A 39 2.58 -11.56 0.97
N LYS A 40 3.80 -11.09 1.22
CA LYS A 40 4.73 -11.75 2.13
C LYS A 40 4.55 -11.19 3.54
N PHE A 41 4.11 -12.03 4.47
CA PHE A 41 3.94 -11.69 5.89
C PHE A 41 4.61 -12.76 6.74
N GLY A 42 5.37 -12.35 7.76
CA GLY A 42 6.12 -13.30 8.61
C GLY A 42 7.11 -14.20 7.84
N GLY A 43 7.55 -13.79 6.63
CA GLY A 43 8.44 -14.58 5.78
C GLY A 43 7.75 -15.59 4.85
N ILE A 44 6.43 -15.72 4.93
CA ILE A 44 5.62 -16.68 4.16
C ILE A 44 4.70 -15.90 3.20
N ASN A 45 4.43 -16.46 2.02
CA ASN A 45 3.41 -15.91 1.12
C ASN A 45 2.03 -16.29 1.65
N GLN A 46 1.20 -15.30 1.97
CA GLN A 46 -0.13 -15.49 2.54
C GLN A 46 -1.11 -14.54 1.86
N SER A 47 -2.39 -14.93 1.78
CA SER A 47 -3.42 -14.02 1.31
C SER A 47 -3.69 -12.91 2.34
N PHE A 48 -4.24 -11.77 1.91
CA PHE A 48 -4.67 -10.73 2.84
C PHE A 48 -5.72 -11.23 3.84
N ARG A 49 -6.57 -12.19 3.46
CA ARG A 49 -7.54 -12.80 4.38
C ARG A 49 -6.84 -13.65 5.44
N ASP A 50 -5.91 -14.51 5.04
CA ASP A 50 -5.19 -15.37 6.00
C ASP A 50 -4.37 -14.54 7.00
N ILE A 51 -3.77 -13.43 6.54
CA ILE A 51 -3.07 -12.49 7.42
C ILE A 51 -4.04 -11.80 8.39
N HIS A 52 -5.21 -11.39 7.89
CA HIS A 52 -6.26 -10.81 8.73
C HIS A 52 -6.69 -11.78 9.83
N ASP A 53 -7.00 -13.03 9.48
CA ASP A 53 -7.45 -14.05 10.42
C ASP A 53 -6.35 -14.40 11.45
N ALA A 54 -5.10 -14.53 11.00
CA ALA A 54 -3.95 -14.77 11.87
C ALA A 54 -3.75 -13.65 12.90
N LEU A 55 -3.84 -12.38 12.47
CA LEU A 55 -3.71 -11.23 13.36
C LEU A 55 -4.92 -11.10 14.30
N ALA A 56 -6.13 -11.34 13.79
CA ALA A 56 -7.35 -11.31 14.59
C ALA A 56 -7.30 -12.33 15.73
N SER A 57 -6.68 -13.50 15.51
CA SER A 57 -6.52 -14.55 16.53
C SER A 57 -5.69 -14.11 17.75
N VAL A 58 -4.83 -13.10 17.58
CA VAL A 58 -4.00 -12.50 18.63
C VAL A 58 -4.45 -11.08 19.01
N GLY A 59 -5.65 -10.67 18.59
CA GLY A 59 -6.20 -9.35 18.89
C GLY A 59 -5.52 -8.19 18.16
N GLN A 60 -4.83 -8.46 17.05
CA GLN A 60 -4.14 -7.47 16.22
C GLN A 60 -4.84 -7.29 14.87
N GLN A 61 -4.52 -6.20 14.18
CA GLN A 61 -5.03 -5.91 12.83
C GLN A 61 -3.94 -5.28 11.96
N GLN A 62 -3.89 -5.65 10.68
CA GLN A 62 -2.96 -5.06 9.72
C GLN A 62 -3.47 -3.71 9.25
N ASN A 63 -2.72 -2.65 9.54
CA ASN A 63 -3.02 -1.31 9.03
C ASN A 63 -2.57 -1.19 7.57
N PHE A 64 -3.48 -0.74 6.71
CA PHE A 64 -3.24 -0.41 5.32
C PHE A 64 -3.29 1.09 5.14
N GLN A 65 -2.39 1.59 4.29
CA GLN A 65 -2.39 2.97 3.84
C GLN A 65 -2.76 2.99 2.37
N PHE A 66 -3.79 3.76 2.04
CA PHE A 66 -4.13 4.12 0.67
C PHE A 66 -3.78 5.59 0.47
N ILE A 67 -2.95 5.86 -0.54
CA ILE A 67 -2.60 7.22 -0.93
C ILE A 67 -3.44 7.53 -2.16
N VAL A 68 -4.45 8.36 -1.99
CA VAL A 68 -5.19 8.91 -3.12
C VAL A 68 -4.47 10.16 -3.57
N ASP A 69 -3.48 9.99 -4.42
CA ASP A 69 -2.91 11.11 -5.15
C ASP A 69 -4.00 11.65 -6.07
N GLN A 70 -4.42 12.89 -5.83
CA GLN A 70 -5.43 13.52 -6.68
C GLN A 70 -4.76 14.25 -7.85
N ASN A 71 -3.42 14.22 -7.88
CA ASN A 71 -2.50 14.97 -8.73
C ASN A 71 -3.09 16.32 -9.16
N VAL A 72 -3.68 17.01 -8.19
CA VAL A 72 -4.10 18.40 -8.37
C VAL A 72 -2.82 19.21 -8.22
N ALA A 73 -1.93 19.06 -9.20
CA ALA A 73 -1.01 20.14 -9.54
C ALA A 73 -1.84 21.41 -9.49
N ALA A 74 -1.33 22.43 -8.79
CA ALA A 74 -1.98 23.71 -8.52
C ALA A 74 -3.09 24.00 -9.52
N LEU A 75 -4.33 24.20 -9.02
CA LEU A 75 -5.56 24.40 -9.80
C LEU A 75 -5.23 24.85 -11.22
N PRO A 76 -5.51 24.02 -12.25
CA PRO A 76 -5.04 24.31 -13.59
C PRO A 76 -5.45 25.73 -13.96
N ALA A 77 -4.51 26.49 -14.53
CA ALA A 77 -4.77 27.89 -14.87
C ALA A 77 -6.08 28.00 -15.65
N VAL A 78 -6.91 28.98 -15.28
CA VAL A 78 -8.12 29.30 -16.03
C VAL A 78 -7.67 29.76 -17.41
N THR A 79 -7.99 28.96 -18.44
CA THR A 79 -7.65 29.27 -19.83
C THR A 79 -8.76 30.03 -20.54
N GLY A 80 -9.95 30.09 -19.95
CA GLY A 80 -11.07 30.86 -20.49
C GLY A 80 -12.19 31.06 -19.50
N TYR A 81 -12.96 32.12 -19.71
CA TYR A 81 -14.22 32.39 -19.04
C TYR A 81 -15.25 32.82 -20.07
N ASP A 82 -16.40 32.15 -20.07
CA ASP A 82 -17.56 32.51 -20.90
C ASP A 82 -18.56 33.33 -20.04
N PRO A 83 -18.71 34.64 -20.29
CA PRO A 83 -19.61 35.48 -19.51
C PRO A 83 -21.09 35.24 -19.78
N VAL A 84 -21.46 34.58 -20.88
CA VAL A 84 -22.85 34.25 -21.23
C VAL A 84 -23.29 33.00 -20.47
N THR A 85 -22.46 31.96 -20.47
CA THR A 85 -22.78 30.69 -19.78
C THR A 85 -22.27 30.62 -18.34
N LYS A 86 -21.47 31.60 -17.91
CA LYS A 86 -20.80 31.63 -16.59
C LYS A 86 -19.88 30.43 -16.36
N THR A 87 -19.26 29.94 -17.42
CA THR A 87 -18.42 28.74 -17.39
C THR A 87 -16.93 29.12 -17.36
N PHE A 88 -16.15 28.42 -16.56
CA PHE A 88 -14.69 28.52 -16.53
C PHE A 88 -14.07 27.30 -17.21
N THR A 89 -13.13 27.53 -18.12
CA THR A 89 -12.33 26.47 -18.75
C THR A 89 -10.99 26.38 -18.05
N LEU A 90 -10.62 25.18 -17.62
CA LEU A 90 -9.38 24.89 -16.90
C LEU A 90 -8.40 24.17 -17.85
N ALA A 91 -7.10 24.43 -17.73
CA ALA A 91 -6.08 23.60 -18.37
C ALA A 91 -6.20 22.13 -17.89
N ARG A 92 -5.81 21.16 -18.72
CA ARG A 92 -6.00 19.72 -18.43
C ARG A 92 -5.36 19.31 -17.09
N ALA A 93 -6.16 18.90 -16.11
CA ALA A 93 -5.69 18.26 -14.89
C ALA A 93 -5.34 16.78 -15.16
N LEU A 94 -4.21 16.31 -14.65
CA LEU A 94 -3.83 14.90 -14.65
C LEU A 94 -4.23 14.31 -13.30
N HIS A 95 -4.76 13.08 -13.26
CA HIS A 95 -5.05 12.34 -12.03
C HIS A 95 -4.28 11.02 -12.08
N ASP A 96 -3.57 10.66 -11.01
CA ASP A 96 -2.86 9.39 -10.88
C ASP A 96 -3.16 8.77 -9.53
N GLY A 97 -3.69 7.54 -9.50
CA GLY A 97 -4.00 6.82 -8.27
C GLY A 97 -3.00 5.70 -8.03
N SER A 98 -2.10 5.85 -7.05
CA SER A 98 -1.09 4.85 -6.72
C SER A 98 -1.38 4.11 -5.40
N LEU A 99 -1.10 2.80 -5.37
CA LEU A 99 -1.24 1.95 -4.19
C LEU A 99 0.16 1.63 -3.65
N ALA A 100 0.49 2.08 -2.45
CA ALA A 100 1.77 1.82 -1.80
C ALA A 100 1.60 0.83 -0.64
N PHE A 101 2.47 -0.18 -0.58
CA PHE A 101 2.52 -1.15 0.52
C PHE A 101 3.83 -0.96 1.27
N ASN A 102 3.76 -0.48 2.52
CA ASN A 102 4.94 -0.41 3.37
C ASN A 102 5.22 -1.81 3.92
N VAL A 103 6.03 -2.59 3.21
CA VAL A 103 6.51 -3.91 3.66
C VAL A 103 7.80 -3.67 4.44
N PRO A 104 7.82 -3.87 5.78
CA PRO A 104 9.07 -3.85 6.53
C PRO A 104 10.05 -4.83 5.89
N GLU A 105 11.24 -4.35 5.56
CA GLU A 105 12.26 -5.18 4.93
C GLU A 105 12.48 -6.45 5.76
N PRO A 106 12.49 -7.64 5.14
CA PRO A 106 12.74 -8.86 5.89
C PRO A 106 14.11 -8.76 6.55
N THR A 107 14.16 -9.00 7.86
CA THR A 107 15.39 -9.12 8.68
C THR A 107 16.42 -10.09 8.05
N SER A 108 15.98 -10.91 7.10
CA SER A 108 16.80 -11.76 6.24
C SER A 108 17.91 -11.04 5.47
N ILE A 109 17.72 -9.80 4.99
CA ILE A 109 18.81 -9.05 4.30
C ILE A 109 19.92 -8.69 5.29
N ALA A 110 19.56 -8.23 6.49
CA ALA A 110 20.53 -7.96 7.55
C ALA A 110 21.27 -9.25 7.97
N ILE A 111 20.59 -10.39 8.04
CA ILE A 111 21.19 -11.70 8.36
C ILE A 111 22.13 -12.20 7.26
N LEU A 112 21.78 -12.04 5.98
CA LEU A 112 22.65 -12.37 4.85
C LEU A 112 23.90 -11.47 4.81
N GLY A 113 23.74 -10.17 5.06
CA GLY A 113 24.85 -9.22 5.16
C GLY A 113 25.79 -9.52 6.33
N LEU A 114 25.23 -9.83 7.50
CA LEU A 114 26.01 -10.21 8.69
C LEU A 114 26.66 -11.60 8.54
N GLY A 115 26.00 -12.54 7.87
CA GLY A 115 26.53 -13.86 7.56
C GLY A 115 27.74 -13.78 6.61
N LEU A 116 27.65 -12.96 5.57
CA LEU A 116 28.76 -12.70 4.63
C LEU A 116 29.93 -11.97 5.32
N LEU A 117 29.64 -11.02 6.21
CA LEU A 117 30.67 -10.36 7.02
C LEU A 117 31.37 -11.35 7.97
N GLY A 118 30.62 -12.22 8.63
CA GLY A 118 31.15 -13.28 9.48
C GLY A 118 32.04 -14.27 8.72
N LEU A 119 31.63 -14.68 7.52
CA LEU A 119 32.42 -15.55 6.62
C LEU A 119 33.72 -14.88 6.14
N GLY A 120 33.67 -13.58 5.82
CA GLY A 120 34.85 -12.81 5.43
C GLY A 120 35.89 -12.66 6.55
N LEU A 121 35.44 -12.47 7.79
CA LEU A 121 36.31 -12.40 8.96
C LEU A 121 36.86 -13.77 9.38
N SER A 122 36.08 -14.84 9.20
CA SER A 122 36.53 -16.22 9.45
C SER A 122 37.67 -16.63 8.52
N ARG A 123 37.65 -16.20 7.25
CA ARG A 123 38.71 -16.50 6.28
C ARG A 123 40.03 -15.81 6.61
N ARG A 124 40.00 -14.64 7.25
CA ARG A 124 41.21 -13.93 7.71
C ARG A 124 41.89 -14.57 8.92
N LYS A 125 41.21 -15.49 9.64
CA LYS A 125 41.79 -16.21 10.78
C LYS A 125 42.48 -17.52 10.39
N GLN A 126 42.30 -18.00 9.16
CA GLN A 126 42.94 -19.22 8.65
C GLN A 126 44.11 -18.95 7.69
N ALA A 127 44.47 -17.68 7.48
CA ALA A 127 45.67 -17.26 6.74
C ALA A 127 46.73 -16.75 7.72
#